data_AF-A0A1H6HMF0-F1
#
_entry.id   AF-A0A1H6HMF0-F1
#
_cell.length_a   1.000
_cell.length_b   1.000
_cell.length_c   1.000
_cell.angle_alpha   90.00
_cell.angle_beta   90.00
_cell.angle_gamma   90.00
#
_symmetry.space_group_name_H-M   'P 1'
#
loop_
_entity.id
_entity.type
_entity.pdbx_description
1 polymer ?
#
loop_
_entity_poly.entity_id
_entity_poly.type
_entity_poly.pdbx_seq_one_letter_code
_entity_poly.pdbx_strand_id
1 'polypeptide(L)'
;MMKLFSILLLTIFFSCNLKQENSNKLGNFPIDFKQEQLNCTGQKYNSNQCSDRDNNLSISFNRNAILFTSNNKNYNDKSNSSSDLGYETFLFKNNDEKVILIDSFLENGHLFLIYYVNNNNIKFLGKKEITNTTDQNPNYSFRIEKRDNIIDIFLNTKLKNISFDIKKAIDLNINETKKITDPKKHHQKNNSPHLYII
;
A
#
# COMPACT_ATOMS: atom_id res chain seq x y z
N MET A 1 -79.79 9.83 -8.60
CA MET A 1 -80.05 11.28 -8.45
C MET A 1 -78.90 11.89 -7.68
N MET A 2 -78.16 12.80 -8.33
CA MET A 2 -77.10 13.65 -7.76
C MET A 2 -77.55 14.40 -6.52
N LYS A 3 -76.75 14.37 -5.45
CA LYS A 3 -76.39 15.46 -4.50
C LYS A 3 -75.26 14.93 -3.61
N LEU A 4 -74.24 15.65 -3.18
CA LEU A 4 -73.65 16.95 -3.49
C LEU A 4 -72.27 16.91 -2.77
N PHE A 5 -71.26 17.52 -3.35
CA PHE A 5 -69.94 17.69 -2.72
C PHE A 5 -70.05 18.42 -1.37
N SER A 6 -69.26 17.99 -0.39
CA SER A 6 -68.71 18.90 0.63
C SER A 6 -67.25 18.60 0.86
N ILE A 7 -66.46 19.53 0.35
CA ILE A 7 -65.05 19.75 0.62
C ILE A 7 -64.95 20.18 2.09
N LEU A 8 -64.14 19.48 2.89
CA LEU A 8 -63.44 20.14 3.98
C LEU A 8 -62.01 19.61 4.05
N LEU A 9 -61.18 20.28 3.28
CA LEU A 9 -59.74 20.29 3.34
C LEU A 9 -59.34 20.87 4.71
N LEU A 10 -58.97 20.04 5.68
CA LEU A 10 -58.27 20.52 6.86
C LEU A 10 -56.78 20.18 6.72
N THR A 11 -56.11 21.10 6.05
CA THR A 11 -54.66 21.27 6.08
C THR A 11 -54.21 21.48 7.52
N ILE A 12 -53.56 20.48 8.11
CA ILE A 12 -52.57 20.72 9.16
C ILE A 12 -51.23 20.31 8.56
N PHE A 13 -50.68 21.23 7.76
CA PHE A 13 -49.25 21.27 7.49
C PHE A 13 -48.58 21.57 8.84
N PHE A 14 -48.20 20.52 9.57
CA PHE A 14 -47.11 20.63 10.52
C PHE A 14 -45.85 20.91 9.69
N SER A 15 -45.59 22.20 9.47
CA SER A 15 -44.29 22.71 9.04
C SER A 15 -43.27 22.43 10.13
N CYS A 16 -42.82 21.19 10.24
CA CYS A 16 -41.51 20.93 10.79
C CYS A 16 -40.51 21.35 9.71
N ASN A 17 -40.03 22.59 9.81
CA ASN A 17 -38.82 23.03 9.12
C ASN A 17 -37.62 22.27 9.71
N LEU A 18 -37.55 20.96 9.48
CA LEU A 18 -36.29 20.25 9.46
C LEU A 18 -35.63 20.67 8.16
N LYS A 19 -34.84 21.73 8.27
CA LYS A 19 -33.78 22.06 7.33
C LYS A 19 -32.92 20.79 7.24
N GLN A 20 -33.27 19.92 6.31
CA GLN A 20 -32.46 18.77 5.95
C GLN A 20 -31.25 19.38 5.25
N GLU A 21 -30.25 19.76 6.04
CA GLU A 21 -28.91 19.80 5.53
C GLU A 21 -28.62 18.39 5.03
N ASN A 22 -28.86 18.19 3.73
CA ASN A 22 -28.19 17.16 2.96
C ASN A 22 -26.69 17.50 2.99
N SER A 23 -26.06 17.31 4.14
CA SER A 23 -24.66 16.95 4.15
C SER A 23 -24.61 15.54 3.59
N ASN A 24 -24.53 15.45 2.26
CA ASN A 24 -23.85 14.35 1.60
C ASN A 24 -22.38 14.38 2.04
N LYS A 25 -22.12 14.10 3.33
CA LYS A 25 -20.87 13.44 3.70
C LYS A 25 -21.07 12.02 3.22
N LEU A 26 -20.81 11.82 1.93
CA LEU A 26 -20.43 10.51 1.43
C LEU A 26 -19.27 10.09 2.33
N GLY A 27 -19.54 9.26 3.34
CA GLY A 27 -18.52 8.80 4.25
C GLY A 27 -17.44 8.15 3.40
N ASN A 28 -16.17 8.52 3.60
CA ASN A 28 -15.05 7.81 2.99
C ASN A 28 -14.95 6.45 3.71
N PHE A 29 -15.81 5.51 3.30
CA PHE A 29 -15.75 4.15 3.77
C PHE A 29 -14.46 3.51 3.27
N PRO A 30 -13.76 2.75 4.12
CA PRO A 30 -12.59 2.01 3.68
C PRO A 30 -12.95 1.05 2.55
N ILE A 31 -12.07 0.95 1.57
CA ILE A 31 -12.17 0.03 0.44
C ILE A 31 -11.21 -1.14 0.69
N ASP A 32 -11.76 -2.33 0.87
CA ASP A 32 -10.96 -3.55 1.09
C ASP A 32 -10.36 -4.08 -0.23
N PHE A 33 -9.11 -4.53 -0.17
CA PHE A 33 -8.47 -5.28 -1.27
C PHE A 33 -8.54 -6.77 -0.98
N LYS A 34 -8.84 -7.57 -2.01
CA LYS A 34 -8.84 -9.03 -1.93
C LYS A 34 -7.49 -9.58 -2.35
N GLN A 35 -6.99 -10.57 -1.62
CA GLN A 35 -5.78 -11.27 -2.02
C GLN A 35 -6.05 -12.11 -3.27
N GLU A 36 -5.15 -12.02 -4.24
CA GLU A 36 -5.18 -12.77 -5.49
C GLU A 36 -3.93 -13.66 -5.57
N GLN A 37 -4.05 -14.79 -6.26
CA GLN A 37 -2.94 -15.71 -6.43
C GLN A 37 -2.01 -15.24 -7.56
N LEU A 38 -0.70 -15.19 -7.28
CA LEU A 38 0.33 -15.02 -8.29
C LEU A 38 0.85 -16.37 -8.77
N ASN A 39 1.07 -16.49 -10.08
CA ASN A 39 1.78 -17.62 -10.66
C ASN A 39 3.28 -17.30 -10.68
N CYS A 40 4.04 -17.91 -9.78
CA CYS A 40 5.49 -17.72 -9.67
C CYS A 40 6.27 -18.89 -10.30
N THR A 41 7.35 -18.58 -11.00
CA THR A 41 8.29 -19.53 -11.58
C THR A 41 9.66 -19.41 -10.90
N GLY A 42 10.39 -20.53 -10.80
CA GLY A 42 11.67 -20.60 -10.08
C GLY A 42 11.57 -21.47 -8.83
N GLN A 43 12.48 -21.26 -7.87
CA GLN A 43 12.48 -22.00 -6.62
C GLN A 43 11.52 -21.38 -5.60
N LYS A 44 11.00 -22.19 -4.69
CA LYS A 44 10.19 -21.68 -3.57
C LYS A 44 11.04 -20.69 -2.76
N TYR A 45 10.48 -19.52 -2.47
CA TYR A 45 11.14 -18.37 -1.84
C TYR A 45 12.30 -17.74 -2.63
N ASN A 46 12.59 -18.21 -3.83
CA ASN A 46 13.62 -17.66 -4.72
C ASN A 46 13.08 -17.74 -6.15
N SER A 47 11.92 -17.14 -6.36
CA SER A 47 11.32 -17.09 -7.69
C SER A 47 12.22 -16.26 -8.61
N ASN A 48 12.03 -16.38 -9.92
CA ASN A 48 12.65 -15.45 -10.87
C ASN A 48 11.61 -14.45 -11.36
N GLN A 49 10.34 -14.89 -11.40
CA GLN A 49 9.23 -14.11 -11.87
C GLN A 49 7.93 -14.57 -11.20
N CYS A 50 7.07 -13.62 -10.85
CA CYS A 50 5.69 -13.83 -10.45
C CYS A 50 4.76 -13.07 -11.41
N SER A 51 3.64 -13.67 -11.80
CA SER A 51 2.73 -13.07 -12.77
C SER A 51 1.26 -13.30 -12.45
N ASP A 52 0.46 -12.28 -12.71
CA ASP A 52 -0.98 -12.34 -12.84
C ASP A 52 -1.29 -12.14 -14.33
N ARG A 53 -1.47 -13.28 -15.02
CA ARG A 53 -1.62 -13.32 -16.49
C ARG A 53 -2.91 -12.65 -16.94
N ASP A 54 -3.98 -12.79 -16.15
CA ASP A 54 -5.30 -12.26 -16.51
C ASP A 54 -5.33 -10.72 -16.43
N ASN A 55 -4.41 -10.12 -15.66
CA ASN A 55 -4.35 -8.67 -15.46
C ASN A 55 -3.06 -8.02 -16.00
N ASN A 56 -2.33 -8.71 -16.89
CA ASN A 56 -1.11 -8.21 -17.53
C ASN A 56 -0.10 -7.61 -16.53
N LEU A 57 0.06 -8.26 -15.37
CA LEU A 57 1.03 -7.88 -14.35
C LEU A 57 2.11 -8.95 -14.26
N SER A 58 3.37 -8.55 -14.35
CA SER A 58 4.50 -9.41 -14.03
C SER A 58 5.53 -8.68 -13.17
N ILE A 59 6.14 -9.43 -12.27
CA ILE A 59 7.17 -8.98 -11.33
C ILE A 59 8.36 -9.91 -11.54
N SER A 60 9.50 -9.39 -11.93
CA SER A 60 10.72 -10.14 -12.14
C SER A 60 11.81 -9.65 -11.21
N PHE A 61 12.59 -10.58 -10.67
CA PHE A 61 13.56 -10.31 -9.64
C PHE A 61 14.97 -10.47 -10.19
N ASN A 62 15.74 -9.40 -10.12
CA ASN A 62 17.16 -9.39 -10.47
C ASN A 62 17.95 -8.97 -9.23
N ARG A 63 19.22 -9.37 -9.18
CA ARG A 63 20.16 -9.04 -8.11
C ARG A 63 20.25 -7.54 -7.80
N ASN A 64 20.00 -6.68 -8.78
CA ASN A 64 20.15 -5.23 -8.65
C ASN A 64 18.85 -4.45 -8.75
N ALA A 65 17.72 -5.11 -8.99
CA ALA A 65 16.45 -4.43 -9.24
C ALA A 65 15.25 -5.37 -9.15
N ILE A 66 14.10 -4.79 -8.81
CA ILE A 66 12.80 -5.41 -9.03
C ILE A 66 12.17 -4.77 -10.26
N LEU A 67 11.83 -5.61 -11.24
CA LEU A 67 11.27 -5.19 -12.51
C LEU A 67 9.78 -5.50 -12.53
N PHE A 68 8.99 -4.54 -12.97
CA PHE A 68 7.55 -4.72 -13.11
C PHE A 68 7.14 -4.49 -14.56
N THR A 69 6.18 -5.26 -15.03
CA THR A 69 5.42 -4.95 -16.25
C THR A 69 3.96 -4.88 -15.87
N SER A 70 3.29 -3.78 -16.21
CA SER A 70 1.85 -3.59 -16.01
C SER A 70 1.27 -2.81 -17.18
N ASN A 71 0.17 -3.29 -17.76
CA ASN A 71 -0.49 -2.67 -18.91
C ASN A 71 0.49 -2.38 -20.07
N ASN A 72 1.36 -3.35 -20.39
CA ASN A 72 2.41 -3.26 -21.41
C ASN A 72 3.46 -2.15 -21.19
N LYS A 73 3.52 -1.58 -19.99
CA LYS A 73 4.57 -0.65 -19.57
C LYS A 73 5.51 -1.32 -18.58
N ASN A 74 6.80 -0.99 -18.69
CA ASN A 74 7.81 -1.49 -17.78
C ASN A 74 8.13 -0.45 -16.70
N TYR A 75 8.45 -0.92 -15.50
CA TYR A 75 8.88 -0.11 -14.37
C TYR A 75 10.06 -0.78 -13.69
N ASN A 76 10.94 0.01 -13.08
CA ASN A 76 12.18 -0.49 -12.52
C ASN A 76 12.44 0.15 -11.15
N ASP A 77 12.41 -0.66 -10.10
CA ASP A 77 12.90 -0.27 -8.79
C ASP A 77 14.34 -0.73 -8.61
N LYS A 78 15.29 0.18 -8.83
CA LYS A 78 16.72 -0.03 -8.58
C LYS A 78 17.13 0.20 -7.13
N SER A 79 16.23 0.73 -6.30
CA SER A 79 16.52 1.03 -4.90
C SER A 79 16.38 -0.18 -3.99
N ASN A 80 15.71 -1.22 -4.48
CA ASN A 80 15.52 -2.49 -3.80
C ASN A 80 15.88 -3.65 -4.73
N SER A 81 16.27 -4.78 -4.15
CA SER A 81 16.66 -6.00 -4.86
C SER A 81 16.14 -7.23 -4.14
N SER A 82 16.24 -8.39 -4.81
CA SER A 82 15.97 -9.68 -4.17
C SER A 82 16.90 -9.90 -2.96
N SER A 83 16.35 -10.39 -1.86
CA SER A 83 17.13 -10.85 -0.70
C SER A 83 17.82 -12.18 -1.00
N ASP A 84 19.05 -12.34 -0.53
CA ASP A 84 19.80 -13.59 -0.62
C ASP A 84 19.17 -14.72 0.23
N LEU A 85 18.41 -14.36 1.28
CA LEU A 85 17.70 -15.31 2.13
C LEU A 85 16.35 -15.76 1.54
N GLY A 86 15.97 -15.17 0.40
CA GLY A 86 14.71 -15.42 -0.27
C GLY A 86 13.63 -14.40 0.08
N TYR A 87 12.50 -14.55 -0.60
CA TYR A 87 11.37 -13.64 -0.51
C TYR A 87 10.06 -14.31 -0.93
N GLU A 88 8.95 -13.72 -0.51
CA GLU A 88 7.59 -14.11 -0.91
C GLU A 88 6.85 -12.88 -1.45
N THR A 89 5.96 -13.09 -2.43
CA THR A 89 5.23 -11.99 -3.09
C THR A 89 3.74 -12.22 -2.99
N PHE A 90 3.02 -11.18 -2.57
CA PHE A 90 1.58 -11.19 -2.41
C PHE A 90 0.95 -10.09 -3.25
N LEU A 91 -0.17 -10.40 -3.89
CA LEU A 91 -0.96 -9.47 -4.68
C LEU A 91 -2.32 -9.27 -4.03
N PHE A 92 -2.74 -8.01 -3.93
CA PHE A 92 -4.06 -7.64 -3.47
C PHE A 92 -4.71 -6.73 -4.50
N LYS A 93 -5.98 -6.93 -4.80
CA LYS A 93 -6.69 -6.22 -5.86
C LYS A 93 -8.02 -5.65 -5.37
N ASN A 94 -8.34 -4.46 -5.86
CA ASN A 94 -9.67 -3.87 -5.82
C ASN A 94 -9.92 -3.15 -7.15
N ASN A 95 -10.81 -3.70 -7.98
CA ASN A 95 -11.07 -3.19 -9.34
C ASN A 95 -9.76 -3.04 -10.13
N ASP A 96 -9.44 -1.80 -10.53
CA ASP A 96 -8.26 -1.44 -11.32
C ASP A 96 -7.00 -1.20 -10.46
N GLU A 97 -7.18 -1.08 -9.15
CA GLU A 97 -6.11 -0.79 -8.20
C GLU A 97 -5.55 -2.09 -7.62
N LYS A 98 -4.23 -2.12 -7.42
CA LYS A 98 -3.54 -3.28 -6.84
C LYS A 98 -2.50 -2.82 -5.82
N VAL A 99 -2.28 -3.64 -4.81
CA VAL A 99 -1.18 -3.50 -3.86
C VAL A 99 -0.32 -4.75 -3.97
N ILE A 100 0.99 -4.55 -4.17
CA ILE A 100 1.98 -5.62 -4.20
C ILE A 100 2.79 -5.52 -2.90
N LEU A 101 2.85 -6.62 -2.17
CA LEU A 101 3.71 -6.80 -1.01
C LEU A 101 4.80 -7.81 -1.37
N ILE A 102 6.06 -7.44 -1.16
CA ILE A 102 7.21 -8.35 -1.27
C ILE A 102 7.81 -8.47 0.14
N ASP A 103 7.68 -9.65 0.75
CA ASP A 103 8.34 -9.99 2.01
C ASP A 103 9.73 -10.53 1.70
N SER A 104 10.76 -9.73 1.93
CA SER A 104 12.15 -10.16 1.84
C SER A 104 12.61 -10.69 3.19
N PHE A 105 13.06 -11.94 3.24
CA PHE A 105 13.50 -12.56 4.48
C PHE A 105 14.81 -11.95 4.97
N LEU A 106 14.88 -11.71 6.27
CA LEU A 106 16.06 -11.28 7.01
C LEU A 106 16.42 -12.36 8.03
N GLU A 107 17.67 -12.40 8.48
CA GLU A 107 18.12 -13.39 9.48
C GLU A 107 17.24 -13.42 10.73
N ASN A 108 16.77 -12.24 11.15
CA ASN A 108 15.98 -12.07 12.37
C ASN A 108 14.62 -11.41 12.11
N GLY A 109 14.06 -11.57 10.91
CA GLY A 109 12.79 -10.93 10.59
C GLY A 109 12.46 -10.82 9.12
N HIS A 110 11.70 -9.77 8.80
CA HIS A 110 11.04 -9.58 7.51
C HIS A 110 11.14 -8.13 7.08
N LEU A 111 11.48 -7.90 5.81
CA LEU A 111 11.44 -6.60 5.17
C LEU A 111 10.34 -6.59 4.12
N PHE A 112 9.23 -5.94 4.45
CA PHE A 112 8.14 -5.70 3.51
C PHE A 112 8.48 -4.52 2.61
N LEU A 113 8.43 -4.73 1.30
CA LEU A 113 8.43 -3.70 0.27
C LEU A 113 7.02 -3.56 -0.28
N ILE A 114 6.51 -2.33 -0.33
CA ILE A 114 5.09 -2.06 -0.62
C ILE A 114 4.97 -1.20 -1.87
N TYR A 115 4.20 -1.68 -2.84
CA TYR A 115 3.92 -0.97 -4.09
C TYR A 115 2.42 -0.82 -4.31
N TYR A 116 2.05 0.31 -4.90
CA TYR A 116 0.70 0.61 -5.34
C TYR A 116 0.66 0.69 -6.87
N VAL A 117 -0.30 0.01 -7.46
CA VAL A 117 -0.49 -0.05 -8.91
C VAL A 117 -1.88 0.46 -9.24
N ASN A 118 -1.96 1.34 -10.24
CA ASN A 118 -3.23 1.70 -10.89
C ASN A 118 -3.07 1.55 -12.42
N ASN A 119 -4.07 1.97 -13.18
CA ASN A 119 -4.05 1.86 -14.64
C ASN A 119 -2.88 2.58 -15.33
N ASN A 120 -2.31 3.59 -14.67
CA ASN A 120 -1.35 4.52 -15.27
C ASN A 120 0.09 4.28 -14.85
N ASN A 121 0.34 3.94 -13.57
CA ASN A 121 1.67 3.85 -12.99
C ASN A 121 1.77 2.81 -11.87
N ILE A 122 3.03 2.51 -11.51
CA ILE A 122 3.41 1.81 -10.29
C ILE A 122 4.17 2.79 -9.40
N LYS A 123 3.77 2.86 -8.13
CA LYS A 123 4.40 3.69 -7.11
C LYS A 123 4.96 2.83 -6.00
N PHE A 124 6.18 3.12 -5.57
CA PHE A 124 6.74 2.57 -4.33
C PHE A 124 6.23 3.39 -3.14
N LEU A 125 5.45 2.74 -2.27
CA LEU A 125 4.86 3.36 -1.09
C LEU A 125 5.87 3.48 0.05
N GLY A 126 6.74 2.49 0.19
CA GLY A 126 7.76 2.44 1.22
C GLY A 126 8.12 1.02 1.64
N LYS A 127 8.88 0.91 2.72
CA LYS A 127 9.31 -0.35 3.29
C LYS A 127 9.07 -0.41 4.80
N LYS A 128 8.82 -1.61 5.32
CA LYS A 128 8.66 -1.86 6.75
C LYS A 128 9.47 -3.08 7.15
N GLU A 129 10.41 -2.89 8.06
CA GLU A 129 11.08 -3.99 8.74
C GLU A 129 10.29 -4.43 9.98
N ILE A 130 10.25 -5.74 10.18
CA ILE A 130 9.64 -6.42 11.31
C ILE A 130 10.63 -7.43 11.85
N THR A 131 11.10 -7.20 13.07
CA THR A 131 11.98 -8.14 13.77
C THR A 131 11.15 -9.23 14.42
N ASN A 132 11.53 -10.50 14.22
CA ASN A 132 10.91 -11.62 14.91
C ASN A 132 11.42 -11.63 16.35
N THR A 133 10.57 -11.20 17.29
CA THR A 133 10.89 -11.25 18.72
C THR A 133 10.56 -12.61 19.35
N THR A 134 10.09 -13.57 18.54
CA THR A 134 9.69 -14.92 18.97
C THR A 134 9.99 -15.92 17.86
N ASP A 135 10.39 -17.15 18.21
CA ASP A 135 10.64 -18.27 17.27
C ASP A 135 9.39 -18.79 16.52
N GLN A 136 8.25 -18.13 16.69
CA GLN A 136 7.02 -18.49 16.00
C GLN A 136 7.04 -17.95 14.58
N ASN A 137 6.99 -18.87 13.61
CA ASN A 137 6.83 -18.55 12.20
C ASN A 137 5.52 -17.74 12.02
N PRO A 138 5.57 -16.47 11.57
CA PRO A 138 4.37 -15.66 11.48
C PRO A 138 3.47 -16.23 10.38
N ASN A 139 2.37 -16.88 10.78
CA ASN A 139 1.31 -17.16 9.82
C ASN A 139 0.69 -15.81 9.45
N TYR A 140 1.02 -15.31 8.25
CA TYR A 140 0.55 -14.00 7.82
C TYR A 140 -0.94 -14.04 7.48
N SER A 141 -1.69 -13.19 8.15
CA SER A 141 -3.01 -12.79 7.70
C SER A 141 -2.93 -11.32 7.37
N PHE A 142 -2.98 -11.01 6.08
CA PHE A 142 -3.00 -9.65 5.59
C PHE A 142 -4.44 -9.21 5.38
N ARG A 143 -4.77 -8.02 5.87
CA ARG A 143 -5.91 -7.24 5.39
C ARG A 143 -5.37 -5.91 4.87
N ILE A 144 -5.81 -5.49 3.70
CA ILE A 144 -5.38 -4.24 3.09
C ILE A 144 -6.62 -3.40 2.81
N GLU A 145 -6.60 -2.17 3.30
CA GLU A 145 -7.66 -1.20 3.10
C GLU A 145 -7.11 0.07 2.48
N LYS A 146 -7.94 0.75 1.70
CA LYS A 146 -7.70 2.11 1.24
C LYS A 146 -8.72 3.07 1.84
N ARG A 147 -8.23 4.17 2.41
CA ARG A 147 -9.02 5.31 2.86
C ARG A 147 -8.47 6.56 2.20
N ASP A 148 -9.19 7.08 1.22
CA ASP A 148 -8.73 8.19 0.37
C ASP A 148 -7.38 7.91 -0.31
N ASN A 149 -6.31 8.55 0.16
CA ASN A 149 -4.95 8.39 -0.35
C ASN A 149 -4.09 7.54 0.58
N ILE A 150 -4.66 6.93 1.61
CA ILE A 150 -3.94 6.09 2.57
C ILE A 150 -4.20 4.62 2.25
N ILE A 151 -3.13 3.83 2.16
CA ILE A 151 -3.17 2.37 2.20
C ILE A 151 -2.80 1.94 3.61
N ASP A 152 -3.74 1.27 4.28
CA ASP A 152 -3.55 0.64 5.57
C ASP A 152 -3.33 -0.86 5.36
N ILE A 153 -2.23 -1.39 5.88
CA ILE A 153 -1.90 -2.81 5.86
C ILE A 153 -1.94 -3.30 7.30
N PHE A 154 -2.90 -4.16 7.55
CA PHE A 154 -3.10 -4.84 8.82
C PHE A 154 -2.35 -6.16 8.72
N LEU A 155 -1.21 -6.18 9.39
CA LEU A 155 -0.50 -7.41 9.71
C LEU A 155 -1.19 -8.04 10.92
N ASN A 156 -0.93 -9.31 11.22
CA ASN A 156 -1.55 -10.00 12.35
C ASN A 156 -1.52 -9.15 13.65
N THR A 157 -2.36 -9.49 14.63
CA THR A 157 -2.57 -8.66 15.84
C THR A 157 -1.32 -8.31 16.64
N LYS A 158 -0.19 -8.99 16.42
CA LYS A 158 1.09 -8.72 17.09
C LYS A 158 1.99 -7.70 16.36
N LEU A 159 1.79 -7.48 15.06
CA LEU A 159 2.78 -6.79 14.22
C LEU A 159 2.53 -5.31 13.95
N LYS A 160 1.48 -4.72 14.55
CA LYS A 160 1.00 -3.35 14.34
C LYS A 160 0.64 -3.06 12.87
N ASN A 161 -0.39 -2.26 12.68
CA ASN A 161 -0.79 -1.82 11.36
C ASN A 161 0.23 -0.82 10.82
N ILE A 162 0.41 -0.81 9.51
CA ILE A 162 1.26 0.16 8.81
C ILE A 162 0.43 0.92 7.79
N SER A 163 0.68 2.23 7.68
CA SER A 163 -0.08 3.13 6.83
C SER A 163 0.85 3.88 5.90
N PHE A 164 0.49 3.96 4.62
CA PHE A 164 1.26 4.66 3.60
C PHE A 164 0.40 5.65 2.83
N ASP A 165 0.93 6.86 2.62
CA ASP A 165 0.27 7.90 1.82
C ASP A 165 0.68 7.82 0.35
N ILE A 166 -0.26 7.47 -0.52
CA ILE A 166 -0.08 7.33 -1.97
C ILE A 166 0.41 8.65 -2.61
N LYS A 167 0.10 9.81 -2.03
CA LYS A 167 0.57 11.11 -2.53
C LYS A 167 2.05 11.35 -2.26
N LYS A 168 2.62 10.70 -1.24
CA LYS A 168 4.04 10.80 -0.88
C LYS A 168 4.89 9.70 -1.53
N ALA A 169 4.24 8.76 -2.21
CA ALA A 169 4.90 7.62 -2.84
C ALA A 169 5.77 8.02 -4.04
N ILE A 170 6.80 7.22 -4.31
CA ILE A 170 7.75 7.44 -5.40
C ILE A 170 7.20 6.76 -6.66
N ASP A 171 7.02 7.53 -7.73
CA ASP A 171 6.61 6.98 -9.03
C ASP A 171 7.79 6.25 -9.70
N LEU A 172 7.60 5.00 -10.12
CA LEU A 172 8.67 4.15 -10.67
C LEU A 172 8.88 4.32 -12.18
N ASN A 173 8.29 5.36 -12.79
CA ASN A 173 8.45 5.64 -14.22
C ASN A 173 9.94 5.69 -14.62
N ILE A 174 10.23 5.11 -15.79
CA ILE A 174 11.58 4.79 -16.31
C ILE A 174 12.54 6.00 -16.39
N ASN A 175 12.04 7.24 -16.28
CA ASN A 175 12.81 8.45 -16.65
C ASN A 175 13.29 9.34 -15.50
N GLU A 176 13.05 9.01 -14.23
CA GLU A 176 13.59 9.85 -13.14
C GLU A 176 14.64 9.12 -12.32
N THR A 177 15.91 9.40 -12.63
CA THR A 177 17.03 9.18 -11.71
C THR A 177 16.92 10.19 -10.56
N LYS A 178 15.84 10.19 -9.78
CA LYS A 178 15.80 10.93 -8.53
C LYS A 178 16.64 10.16 -7.53
N LYS A 179 17.89 10.62 -7.38
CA LYS A 179 18.74 10.27 -6.23
C LYS A 179 17.89 10.45 -4.98
N ILE A 180 17.52 9.35 -4.34
CA ILE A 180 17.00 9.38 -2.98
C ILE A 180 18.17 9.86 -2.12
N THR A 181 18.16 11.14 -1.76
CA THR A 181 19.00 11.62 -0.66
C THR A 181 18.48 10.96 0.59
N ASP A 182 19.23 9.95 1.04
CA ASP A 182 19.15 9.39 2.38
C ASP A 182 19.14 10.57 3.38
N PRO A 183 18.13 10.70 4.26
CA PRO A 183 18.14 11.74 5.28
C PRO A 183 19.38 11.52 6.15
N LYS A 184 20.33 12.45 6.02
CA LYS A 184 21.64 12.45 6.68
C LYS A 184 21.51 11.95 8.12
N LYS A 185 22.13 10.81 8.41
CA LYS A 185 22.63 10.49 9.75
C LYS A 185 23.48 11.68 10.21
N HIS A 186 22.99 12.43 11.19
CA HIS A 186 23.78 13.37 11.95
C HIS A 186 24.84 12.57 12.73
N HIS A 187 26.00 12.31 12.13
CA HIS A 187 27.20 12.06 12.88
C HIS A 187 27.67 13.40 13.44
N GLN A 188 27.35 13.67 14.71
CA GLN A 188 28.09 14.63 15.50
C GLN A 188 29.52 14.10 15.66
N LYS A 189 30.45 14.67 14.88
CA LYS A 189 31.87 14.71 15.22
C LYS A 189 32.00 15.62 16.44
N ASN A 190 32.21 15.04 17.62
CA ASN A 190 32.79 15.79 18.72
C ASN A 190 34.28 15.96 18.42
N ASN A 191 34.62 17.14 17.92
CA ASN A 191 35.99 17.60 17.84
C ASN A 191 36.50 17.87 19.27
N SER A 192 37.61 17.23 19.60
CA SER A 192 38.50 17.64 20.68
C SER A 192 39.02 19.07 20.44
N PRO A 193 39.08 19.94 21.45
CA PRO A 193 39.99 21.07 21.46
C PRO A 193 41.21 20.74 22.33
N HIS A 194 42.37 20.70 21.69
CA HIS A 194 43.63 21.01 22.34
C HIS A 194 43.60 22.49 22.78
N LEU A 195 43.95 22.79 24.05
CA LEU A 195 45.23 23.41 24.45
C LEU A 195 45.17 24.49 25.57
N TYR A 196 46.01 24.27 26.62
CA TYR A 196 46.62 25.14 27.68
C TYR A 196 45.72 26.07 28.53
N ILE A 197 45.97 26.40 29.81
CA ILE A 197 47.15 26.87 30.63
C ILE A 197 46.78 26.57 32.12
N ILE A 198 47.65 26.18 33.08
CA ILE A 198 48.77 26.88 33.79
C ILE A 198 49.83 25.84 34.17
#